data_AF-A0A7C0XB33-F1
#
_entry.id   AF-A0A7C0XB33-F1
#
_cell.length_a   1.000
_cell.length_b   1.000
_cell.length_c   1.000
_cell.angle_alpha   90.00
_cell.angle_beta   90.00
_cell.angle_gamma   90.00
#
_symmetry.space_group_name_H-M   'P 1'
#
loop_
_entity.id
_entity.type
_entity.pdbx_description
1 polymer ?
#
loop_
_entity_poly.entity_id
_entity_poly.type
_entity_poly.pdbx_seq_one_letter_code
_entity_poly.pdbx_strand_id
1 'polypeptide(L)'
;MKTKEIQKSIFFRDFKPLAWATAFIFLIMALIPTGGSIPGKATDKVLHGFGFYLLVLFFSEGYGWRKKWIFFLFAIAWGLLMEGIQAAIPWRDASLSDLSVNALGAFLAFLTPRRLFDILMRLAASLFYIGKIPLAPATFASAATLILYYISPFGSSFLALVLPFLYISGIWISSYCEDIWGPDA
;
A
#
# COMPACT_ATOMS: atom_id res chain seq x y z
N MET A 1 -24.06 9.69 -35.95
CA MET A 1 -22.62 9.53 -35.65
C MET A 1 -22.50 8.82 -34.31
N LYS A 2 -22.25 7.49 -34.30
CA LYS A 2 -22.05 6.75 -33.04
C LYS A 2 -20.67 7.14 -32.50
N THR A 3 -20.64 7.89 -31.41
CA THR A 3 -19.42 8.03 -30.61
C THR A 3 -18.96 6.63 -30.29
N LYS A 4 -17.84 6.21 -30.89
CA LYS A 4 -17.08 5.07 -30.38
C LYS A 4 -16.76 5.47 -28.95
N GLU A 5 -17.50 4.93 -27.99
CA GLU A 5 -17.01 4.82 -26.62
C GLU A 5 -15.64 4.20 -26.79
N ILE A 6 -14.61 5.02 -26.56
CA ILE A 6 -13.25 4.53 -26.44
C ILE A 6 -13.38 3.50 -25.34
N GLN A 7 -13.40 2.22 -25.72
CA GLN A 7 -13.07 1.14 -24.83
C GLN A 7 -11.69 1.52 -24.31
N LYS A 8 -11.67 2.26 -23.19
CA LYS A 8 -10.49 2.44 -22.35
C LYS A 8 -10.20 1.06 -21.81
N SER A 9 -9.63 0.26 -22.70
CA SER A 9 -9.38 -1.14 -22.51
C SER A 9 -8.26 -1.23 -21.51
N ILE A 10 -8.67 -1.60 -20.29
CA ILE A 10 -8.25 -2.87 -19.70
C ILE A 10 -6.88 -2.88 -19.00
N PHE A 11 -6.05 -1.84 -19.04
CA PHE A 11 -4.74 -2.00 -18.41
C PHE A 11 -4.66 -1.78 -16.87
N PHE A 12 -5.57 -1.03 -16.24
CA PHE A 12 -5.40 -0.65 -14.82
C PHE A 12 -6.64 -0.75 -13.92
N ARG A 13 -7.59 -1.63 -14.29
CA ARG A 13 -8.49 -2.26 -13.30
C ARG A 13 -7.83 -3.47 -12.62
N ASP A 14 -6.66 -3.88 -13.10
CA ASP A 14 -5.98 -5.06 -12.59
C ASP A 14 -5.22 -4.71 -11.31
N PHE A 15 -5.67 -5.25 -10.17
CA PHE A 15 -5.00 -5.07 -8.87
C PHE A 15 -3.73 -5.93 -8.77
N LYS A 16 -3.46 -6.84 -9.72
CA LYS A 16 -2.29 -7.73 -9.67
C LYS A 16 -0.94 -6.99 -9.66
N PRO A 17 -0.68 -5.98 -10.54
CA PRO A 17 0.59 -5.28 -10.50
C PRO A 17 0.78 -4.51 -9.19
N LEU A 18 -0.31 -3.95 -8.64
CA LEU A 18 -0.28 -3.26 -7.35
C LEU A 18 0.03 -4.23 -6.21
N ALA A 19 -0.60 -5.40 -6.19
CA ALA A 19 -0.35 -6.42 -5.19
C ALA A 19 1.13 -6.85 -5.16
N TRP A 20 1.73 -7.07 -6.35
CA TRP A 20 3.15 -7.38 -6.47
C TRP A 20 4.05 -6.21 -6.10
N ALA A 21 3.71 -4.98 -6.52
CA ALA A 21 4.46 -3.79 -6.15
C ALA A 21 4.47 -3.60 -4.63
N THR A 22 3.33 -3.77 -3.95
CA THR A 22 3.24 -3.72 -2.49
C THR A 22 4.11 -4.79 -1.83
N ALA A 23 4.06 -6.04 -2.31
CA ALA A 23 4.90 -7.12 -1.79
C ALA A 23 6.40 -6.77 -1.89
N PHE A 24 6.81 -6.25 -3.05
CA PHE A 24 8.20 -5.91 -3.33
C PHE A 24 8.68 -4.69 -2.54
N ILE A 25 7.87 -3.64 -2.45
CA ILE A 25 8.16 -2.46 -1.64
C ILE A 25 8.36 -2.86 -0.17
N PHE A 26 7.49 -3.70 0.39
CA PHE A 26 7.64 -4.16 1.77
C PHE A 26 8.86 -5.04 1.99
N LEU A 27 9.20 -5.89 1.02
CA LEU A 27 10.46 -6.62 1.06
C LEU A 27 11.63 -5.64 1.11
N ILE A 28 11.70 -4.67 0.19
CA ILE A 28 12.78 -3.67 0.18
C ILE A 28 12.84 -2.91 1.51
N MET A 29 11.71 -2.40 2.00
CA MET A 29 11.67 -1.62 3.25
C MET A 29 12.16 -2.42 4.45
N ALA A 30 11.86 -3.72 4.51
CA ALA A 30 12.31 -4.57 5.61
C ALA A 30 13.81 -4.89 5.56
N LEU A 31 14.45 -4.78 4.39
CA LEU A 31 15.88 -5.07 4.20
C LEU A 31 16.76 -3.82 4.31
N ILE A 32 16.23 -2.64 3.98
CA ILE A 32 16.96 -1.37 4.05
C ILE A 32 17.39 -1.09 5.50
N PRO A 33 18.62 -0.62 5.77
CA PRO A 33 19.02 -0.19 7.10
C PRO A 33 18.17 1.01 7.53
N THR A 34 17.47 0.91 8.65
CA THR A 34 16.84 2.07 9.28
C THR A 34 17.89 2.73 10.16
N GLY A 35 18.45 3.85 9.67
CA GLY A 35 19.39 4.67 10.44
C GLY A 35 18.69 5.27 11.67
N GLY A 36 18.78 4.58 12.80
CA GLY A 36 18.16 5.01 14.06
C GLY A 36 16.80 4.38 14.35
N SER A 37 16.44 4.39 15.64
CA SER A 37 15.11 3.97 16.09
C SER A 37 14.06 4.94 15.55
N ILE A 38 13.27 4.51 14.58
CA ILE A 38 12.02 5.20 14.22
C ILE A 38 11.24 5.43 15.53
N PRO A 39 10.70 6.64 15.79
CA PRO A 39 9.97 6.92 17.02
C PRO A 39 8.83 5.91 17.22
N GLY A 40 8.99 5.07 18.26
CA GLY A 40 7.98 4.12 18.73
C GLY A 40 8.06 2.75 18.06
N LYS A 41 8.61 1.76 18.79
CA LYS A 41 8.52 0.31 18.47
C LYS A 41 7.10 -0.17 18.19
N ALA A 42 6.08 0.53 18.71
CA ALA A 42 4.67 0.24 18.44
C ALA A 42 4.28 0.63 17.00
N THR A 43 4.77 1.75 16.48
CA THR A 43 4.47 2.24 15.12
C THR A 43 4.98 1.26 14.08
N ASP A 44 6.21 0.76 14.26
CA ASP A 44 6.84 -0.23 13.38
C ASP A 44 5.99 -1.51 13.28
N LYS A 45 5.58 -2.09 14.42
CA LYS A 45 4.69 -3.26 14.45
C LYS A 45 3.33 -2.98 13.80
N VAL A 46 2.74 -1.82 14.04
CA VAL A 46 1.47 -1.45 13.40
C VAL A 46 1.63 -1.41 11.88
N LEU A 47 2.74 -0.87 11.36
CA LEU A 47 3.03 -0.84 9.93
C LEU A 47 3.23 -2.25 9.35
N HIS A 48 3.92 -3.14 10.06
CA HIS A 48 4.06 -4.55 9.70
C HIS A 48 2.69 -5.23 9.56
N GLY A 49 1.87 -5.15 10.60
CA GLY A 49 0.53 -5.77 10.60
C GLY A 49 -0.37 -5.16 9.53
N PHE A 50 -0.38 -3.84 9.38
CA PHE A 50 -1.19 -3.16 8.37
C PHE A 50 -0.72 -3.45 6.94
N GLY A 51 0.60 -3.58 6.73
CA GLY A 51 1.17 -3.96 5.45
C GLY A 51 0.72 -5.34 5.01
N PHE A 52 0.86 -6.34 5.87
CA PHE A 52 0.40 -7.70 5.57
C PHE A 52 -1.13 -7.79 5.45
N TYR A 53 -1.87 -6.94 6.16
CA TYR A 53 -3.30 -6.79 5.98
C TYR A 53 -3.64 -6.32 4.55
N LEU A 54 -3.02 -5.24 4.07
CA LEU A 54 -3.24 -4.73 2.72
C LEU A 54 -2.77 -5.71 1.64
N LEU A 55 -1.66 -6.41 1.87
CA LEU A 55 -1.11 -7.40 0.94
C LEU A 55 -2.15 -8.46 0.58
N VAL A 56 -2.77 -9.08 1.58
CA VAL A 56 -3.81 -10.11 1.37
C VAL A 56 -5.01 -9.54 0.61
N LEU A 57 -5.44 -8.32 0.94
CA LEU A 57 -6.60 -7.69 0.29
C LEU A 57 -6.32 -7.33 -1.17
N PHE A 58 -5.12 -6.84 -1.50
CA PHE A 58 -4.77 -6.49 -2.88
C PHE A 58 -4.66 -7.72 -3.76
N PHE A 59 -4.02 -8.79 -3.27
CA PHE A 59 -4.00 -10.05 -3.99
C PHE A 59 -5.42 -10.64 -4.14
N SER A 60 -6.27 -10.51 -3.12
CA SER A 60 -7.66 -10.96 -3.19
C SER A 60 -8.49 -10.18 -4.20
N GLU A 61 -8.31 -8.87 -4.33
CA GLU A 61 -8.99 -8.08 -5.35
C GLU A 61 -8.44 -8.39 -6.76
N GLY A 62 -7.12 -8.56 -6.90
CA GLY A 62 -6.49 -8.81 -8.21
C GLY A 62 -6.72 -10.20 -8.79
N TYR A 63 -6.80 -11.22 -7.93
CA TYR A 63 -6.90 -12.62 -8.36
C TYR A 63 -8.21 -13.31 -7.93
N GLY A 64 -9.06 -12.62 -7.17
CA GLY A 64 -10.40 -13.03 -6.82
C GLY A 64 -10.57 -13.46 -5.35
N TRP A 65 -11.59 -12.91 -4.71
CA TRP A 65 -11.92 -13.10 -3.28
C TRP A 65 -12.19 -14.53 -2.85
N ARG A 66 -12.61 -15.42 -3.77
CA ARG A 66 -12.81 -16.84 -3.46
C ARG A 66 -11.49 -17.56 -3.13
N LYS A 67 -10.36 -17.02 -3.61
CA LYS A 67 -9.01 -17.57 -3.39
C LYS A 67 -8.26 -16.89 -2.25
N LYS A 68 -8.94 -16.05 -1.46
CA LYS A 68 -8.35 -15.27 -0.38
C LYS A 68 -7.56 -16.07 0.65
N TRP A 69 -7.98 -17.32 0.91
CA TRP A 69 -7.24 -18.23 1.78
C TRP A 69 -5.84 -18.56 1.23
N ILE A 70 -5.67 -18.64 -0.10
CA ILE A 70 -4.35 -18.83 -0.75
C ILE A 70 -3.47 -17.62 -0.46
N PHE A 71 -4.03 -16.42 -0.52
CA PHE A 71 -3.28 -15.19 -0.27
C PHE A 71 -2.94 -14.97 1.20
N PHE A 72 -3.77 -15.47 2.11
CA PHE A 72 -3.43 -15.58 3.52
C PHE A 72 -2.22 -16.49 3.75
N LEU A 73 -2.21 -17.69 3.17
CA LEU A 73 -1.06 -18.61 3.26
C LEU A 73 0.19 -18.03 2.58
N PHE A 74 0.02 -17.39 1.42
CA PHE A 74 1.09 -16.66 0.73
C PHE A 74 1.68 -15.58 1.64
N ALA A 75 0.85 -14.78 2.31
CA ALA A 75 1.32 -13.74 3.21
C ALA A 75 2.10 -14.33 4.40
N ILE A 76 1.68 -15.46 4.98
CA ILE A 76 2.46 -16.15 6.02
C ILE A 76 3.82 -16.61 5.47
N ALA A 77 3.82 -17.26 4.30
CA ALA A 77 5.05 -17.71 3.65
C ALA A 77 5.97 -16.54 3.28
N TRP A 78 5.41 -15.41 2.87
CA TRP A 78 6.14 -14.18 2.57
C TRP A 78 6.79 -13.58 3.82
N GLY A 79 6.06 -13.56 4.94
CA GLY A 79 6.62 -13.13 6.23
C GLY A 79 7.78 -14.02 6.67
N LEU A 80 7.63 -15.35 6.58
CA LEU A 80 8.70 -16.30 6.87
C LEU A 80 9.93 -16.10 5.97
N LEU A 81 9.70 -15.86 4.67
CA LEU A 81 10.78 -15.56 3.72
C LEU A 81 11.54 -14.29 4.12
N MET A 82 10.82 -13.23 4.48
CA MET A 82 11.43 -11.96 4.89
C MET A 82 12.30 -12.13 6.13
N GLU A 83 11.80 -12.79 7.17
CA GLU A 83 12.56 -13.09 8.39
C GLU A 83 13.79 -13.97 8.09
N GLY A 84 13.64 -14.96 7.21
CA GLY A 84 14.74 -15.81 6.78
C GLY A 84 15.84 -15.03 6.05
N ILE A 85 15.47 -14.07 5.20
CA ILE A 85 16.43 -13.17 4.54
C ILE A 85 17.08 -12.24 5.58
N GLN A 86 16.31 -11.66 6.50
CA GLN A 86 16.83 -10.79 7.55
C GLN A 86 17.83 -11.51 8.46
N ALA A 87 17.57 -12.78 8.81
CA ALA A 87 18.50 -13.61 9.59
C ALA A 87 19.87 -13.80 8.91
N ALA A 88 19.94 -13.66 7.58
CA ALA A 88 21.18 -13.77 6.82
C ALA A 88 21.91 -12.43 6.64
N ILE A 89 21.32 -11.31 7.08
CA ILE A 89 21.86 -9.96 6.89
C ILE A 89 22.53 -9.50 8.20
N PRO A 90 23.85 -9.19 8.21
CA PRO A 90 24.59 -8.92 9.46
C PRO A 90 24.09 -7.74 10.30
N TRP A 91 23.42 -6.76 9.69
CA TRP A 91 22.88 -5.57 10.35
C TRP A 91 21.37 -5.65 10.61
N ARG A 92 20.77 -6.84 10.46
CA ARG A 92 19.35 -7.08 10.73
C ARG A 92 19.19 -8.32 11.61
N ASP A 93 18.26 -8.21 12.55
CA ASP A 93 17.83 -9.33 13.38
C ASP A 93 16.49 -9.85 12.87
N ALA A 94 16.38 -11.17 12.73
CA ALA A 94 15.10 -11.80 12.56
C ALA A 94 14.31 -11.77 13.89
N SER A 95 13.01 -11.54 13.79
CA SER A 95 12.12 -11.21 14.88
C SER A 95 10.85 -12.06 14.82
N LEU A 96 10.73 -12.98 15.76
CA LEU A 96 9.50 -13.78 15.92
C LEU A 96 8.26 -12.90 16.18
N SER A 97 8.48 -11.73 16.79
CA SER A 97 7.43 -10.75 17.03
C SER A 97 6.91 -10.18 15.71
N ASP A 98 7.78 -9.86 14.75
CA ASP A 98 7.36 -9.24 13.49
C ASP A 98 6.66 -10.27 12.62
N LEU A 99 7.16 -11.51 12.58
CA LEU A 99 6.44 -12.65 12.01
C LEU A 99 5.02 -12.80 12.57
N SER A 100 4.86 -12.71 13.90
CA SER A 100 3.56 -12.86 14.57
C SER A 100 2.60 -11.72 14.19
N VAL A 101 3.11 -10.49 14.12
CA VAL A 101 2.33 -9.32 13.76
C VAL A 101 1.95 -9.32 12.27
N ASN A 102 2.86 -9.76 11.39
CA ASN A 102 2.59 -10.00 9.97
C ASN A 102 1.45 -11.03 9.80
N ALA A 103 1.53 -12.15 10.52
CA ALA A 103 0.51 -13.20 10.51
C ALA A 103 -0.84 -12.71 11.05
N LEU A 104 -0.85 -11.90 12.11
CA LEU A 104 -2.06 -11.28 12.65
C LEU A 104 -2.70 -10.34 11.62
N GLY A 105 -1.91 -9.49 10.97
CA GLY A 105 -2.37 -8.62 9.88
C GLY A 105 -3.01 -9.40 8.73
N ALA A 106 -2.33 -10.45 8.27
CA ALA A 106 -2.85 -11.34 7.23
C ALA A 106 -4.14 -12.05 7.66
N PHE A 107 -4.24 -12.46 8.93
CA PHE A 107 -5.45 -13.11 9.48
C PHE A 107 -6.63 -12.14 9.58
N LEU A 108 -6.41 -10.92 10.07
CA LEU A 108 -7.44 -9.87 10.07
C LEU A 108 -7.90 -9.59 8.65
N ALA A 109 -6.98 -9.52 7.69
CA ALA A 109 -7.33 -9.36 6.29
C ALA A 109 -8.13 -10.54 5.79
N PHE A 110 -7.80 -11.78 6.16
CA PHE A 110 -8.58 -12.98 5.82
C PHE A 110 -10.04 -12.90 6.32
N LEU A 111 -10.28 -12.32 7.49
CA LEU A 111 -11.63 -12.12 8.03
C LEU A 111 -12.40 -10.96 7.38
N THR A 112 -11.72 -9.96 6.80
CA THR A 112 -12.37 -8.79 6.18
C THR A 112 -13.26 -9.16 4.98
N PRO A 113 -14.59 -8.99 5.01
CA PRO A 113 -15.43 -9.30 3.86
C PRO A 113 -15.22 -8.29 2.73
N ARG A 114 -15.45 -8.72 1.47
CA ARG A 114 -15.30 -7.84 0.28
C ARG A 114 -16.03 -6.51 0.42
N ARG A 115 -17.27 -6.55 0.93
CA ARG A 115 -18.11 -5.35 1.14
C ARG A 115 -17.43 -4.32 2.03
N LEU A 116 -16.74 -4.76 3.09
CA LEU A 116 -16.04 -3.85 3.99
C LEU A 116 -14.85 -3.20 3.27
N PHE A 117 -14.06 -3.99 2.54
CA PHE A 117 -12.98 -3.44 1.72
C PHE A 117 -13.49 -2.42 0.69
N ASP A 118 -14.59 -2.72 -0.01
CA ASP A 118 -15.20 -1.79 -0.97
C ASP A 118 -15.62 -0.46 -0.30
N ILE A 119 -16.18 -0.53 0.91
CA ILE A 119 -16.55 0.66 1.70
C ILE A 119 -15.29 1.45 2.10
N LEU A 120 -14.29 0.79 2.65
CA LEU A 120 -13.02 1.41 3.04
C LEU A 120 -12.35 2.10 1.84
N MET A 121 -12.36 1.45 0.68
CA MET A 121 -11.82 2.01 -0.55
C MET A 121 -12.58 3.22 -1.05
N ARG A 122 -13.92 3.23 -0.93
CA ARG A 122 -14.74 4.41 -1.26
C ARG A 122 -14.51 5.56 -0.30
N LEU A 123 -14.36 5.27 1.00
CA LEU A 123 -14.02 6.27 2.01
C LEU A 123 -12.64 6.87 1.76
N ALA A 124 -11.63 6.03 1.51
CA ALA A 124 -10.28 6.48 1.14
C ALA A 124 -10.32 7.32 -0.14
N ALA A 125 -10.99 6.86 -1.19
CA ALA A 125 -11.14 7.63 -2.42
C ALA A 125 -11.82 8.98 -2.16
N SER A 126 -12.79 9.04 -1.26
CA SER A 126 -13.47 10.28 -0.87
C SER A 126 -12.54 11.22 -0.10
N LEU A 127 -11.76 10.70 0.85
CA LEU A 127 -10.74 11.47 1.59
C LEU A 127 -9.68 12.06 0.67
N PHE A 128 -9.28 11.32 -0.37
CA PHE A 128 -8.32 11.78 -1.37
C PHE A 128 -8.97 12.55 -2.54
N TYR A 129 -10.27 12.86 -2.47
CA TYR A 129 -11.01 13.58 -3.52
C TYR A 129 -10.97 12.91 -4.90
N ILE A 130 -10.90 11.58 -4.92
CA ILE A 130 -10.84 10.78 -6.13
C ILE A 130 -12.25 10.24 -6.45
N GLY A 131 -12.94 10.91 -7.36
CA GLY A 131 -14.27 10.49 -7.85
C GLY A 131 -15.29 11.63 -7.86
N LYS A 132 -16.51 11.35 -8.33
CA LYS A 132 -17.60 12.33 -8.39
C LYS A 132 -18.25 12.53 -7.01
N ILE A 133 -17.66 13.36 -6.14
CA ILE A 133 -18.35 13.97 -4.98
C ILE A 133 -17.96 15.46 -4.94
N PRO A 134 -18.90 16.40 -4.69
CA PRO A 134 -18.72 17.82 -4.99
C PRO A 134 -18.02 18.62 -3.86
N LEU A 135 -17.05 19.45 -4.27
CA LEU A 135 -16.64 20.77 -3.74
C LEU A 135 -15.97 20.92 -2.33
N ALA A 136 -14.62 20.89 -2.35
CA ALA A 136 -13.60 21.79 -1.71
C ALA A 136 -13.34 21.84 -0.16
N PRO A 137 -12.11 22.20 0.35
CA PRO A 137 -10.99 22.87 -0.33
C PRO A 137 -9.55 22.28 -0.23
N ALA A 138 -8.79 22.52 -1.32
CA ALA A 138 -7.38 22.94 -1.48
C ALA A 138 -6.25 22.42 -0.56
N THR A 139 -5.54 21.37 -1.00
CA THR A 139 -4.08 21.24 -0.78
C THR A 139 -3.38 20.97 -2.11
N PHE A 140 -2.08 21.27 -2.23
CA PHE A 140 -1.28 20.86 -3.40
C PHE A 140 -1.35 19.35 -3.65
N ALA A 141 -1.43 18.55 -2.59
CA ALA A 141 -1.63 17.10 -2.70
C ALA A 141 -2.98 16.76 -3.32
N SER A 142 -4.07 17.45 -2.95
CA SER A 142 -5.38 17.30 -3.59
C SER A 142 -5.35 17.72 -5.06
N ALA A 143 -4.63 18.80 -5.39
CA ALA A 143 -4.48 19.27 -6.77
C ALA A 143 -3.66 18.29 -7.62
N ALA A 144 -2.51 17.83 -7.13
CA ALA A 144 -1.68 16.81 -7.76
C ALA A 144 -2.47 15.50 -7.94
N THR A 145 -3.24 15.11 -6.92
CA THR A 145 -4.12 13.93 -6.97
C THR A 145 -5.21 14.07 -8.02
N LEU A 146 -5.85 15.24 -8.13
CA LEU A 146 -6.86 15.52 -9.14
C LEU A 146 -6.26 15.57 -10.54
N ILE A 147 -5.09 16.20 -10.70
CA ILE A 147 -4.33 16.22 -11.95
C ILE A 147 -3.99 14.78 -12.35
N LEU A 148 -3.46 13.99 -11.42
CA LEU A 148 -3.23 12.56 -11.63
C LEU A 148 -4.54 11.83 -11.95
N TYR A 149 -5.66 12.10 -11.29
CA TYR A 149 -6.94 11.45 -11.62
C TYR A 149 -7.45 11.79 -13.02
N TYR A 150 -7.33 13.04 -13.46
CA TYR A 150 -7.82 13.49 -14.76
C TYR A 150 -6.88 13.13 -15.92
N ILE A 151 -5.56 13.10 -15.68
CA ILE A 151 -4.56 12.72 -16.68
C ILE A 151 -4.36 11.21 -16.70
N SER A 152 -4.49 10.55 -15.55
CA SER A 152 -4.21 9.13 -15.43
C SER A 152 -5.38 8.26 -15.89
N PRO A 153 -5.12 7.17 -16.63
CA PRO A 153 -6.13 6.18 -16.98
C PRO A 153 -6.61 5.31 -15.79
N PHE A 154 -6.19 5.60 -14.55
CA PHE A 154 -6.45 4.75 -13.39
C PHE A 154 -7.87 4.87 -12.81
N GLY A 155 -8.38 3.78 -12.24
CA GLY A 155 -9.63 3.79 -11.48
C GLY A 155 -9.50 4.54 -10.14
N SER A 156 -10.60 5.05 -9.59
CA SER A 156 -10.58 5.80 -8.33
C SER A 156 -10.08 4.97 -7.15
N SER A 157 -10.38 3.67 -7.13
CA SER A 157 -9.85 2.72 -6.15
C SER A 157 -8.34 2.53 -6.26
N PHE A 158 -7.77 2.55 -7.48
CA PHE A 158 -6.33 2.43 -7.66
C PHE A 158 -5.60 3.67 -7.13
N LEU A 159 -6.08 4.86 -7.48
CA LEU A 159 -5.49 6.11 -7.00
C LEU A 159 -5.61 6.24 -5.48
N ALA A 160 -6.73 5.81 -4.88
CA ALA A 160 -6.92 5.84 -3.43
C ALA A 160 -5.94 4.93 -2.68
N LEU A 161 -5.41 3.90 -3.35
CA LEU A 161 -4.39 3.01 -2.79
C LEU A 161 -2.99 3.56 -3.01
N VAL A 162 -2.70 4.06 -4.20
CA VAL A 162 -1.36 4.49 -4.56
C VAL A 162 -0.98 5.79 -3.83
N LEU A 163 -1.92 6.69 -3.58
CA LEU A 163 -1.63 7.97 -2.95
C LEU A 163 -1.10 7.88 -1.51
N PRO A 164 -1.66 7.06 -0.59
CA PRO A 164 -1.03 6.84 0.70
C PRO A 164 0.43 6.39 0.59
N PHE A 165 0.73 5.46 -0.32
CA PHE A 165 2.11 5.00 -0.54
C PHE A 165 2.98 6.11 -1.11
N LEU A 166 2.51 6.86 -2.12
CA LEU A 166 3.25 7.99 -2.66
C LEU A 166 3.46 9.09 -1.62
N TYR A 167 2.50 9.29 -0.72
CA TYR A 167 2.59 10.27 0.36
C TYR A 167 3.62 9.85 1.41
N ILE A 168 3.57 8.60 1.88
CA ILE A 168 4.55 8.05 2.83
C ILE A 168 5.94 8.03 2.22
N SER A 169 6.07 7.54 0.98
CA SER A 169 7.33 7.58 0.24
C SER A 169 7.81 9.01 0.02
N GLY A 170 6.91 9.95 -0.23
CA GLY A 170 7.23 11.38 -0.37
C GLY A 170 7.79 11.97 0.92
N ILE A 171 7.15 11.72 2.07
CA ILE A 171 7.67 12.15 3.38
C ILE A 171 9.04 11.52 3.64
N TRP A 172 9.18 10.22 3.39
CA TRP A 172 10.44 9.51 3.61
C TRP A 172 11.56 10.05 2.72
N ILE A 173 11.31 10.23 1.43
CA ILE A 173 12.25 10.84 0.49
C ILE A 173 12.58 12.27 0.93
N SER A 174 11.59 13.07 1.34
CA SER A 174 11.80 14.43 1.84
C SER A 174 12.75 14.46 3.03
N SER A 175 12.54 13.58 4.01
CA SER A 175 13.43 13.49 5.19
C SER A 175 14.86 13.11 4.83
N TYR A 176 15.05 12.27 3.81
CA TYR A 176 16.39 11.93 3.32
C TYR A 176 17.02 13.07 2.50
N CYS A 177 16.20 13.84 1.79
CA CYS A 177 16.62 15.00 1.01
C CYS A 177 16.99 16.20 1.91
N GLU A 178 16.34 16.39 3.06
CA GLU A 178 16.70 17.41 4.06
C GLU A 178 18.14 17.25 4.55
N ASP A 179 18.62 16.01 4.73
CA ASP A 179 20.02 15.74 5.10
C ASP A 179 21.04 16.18 4.03
N ILE A 180 20.61 16.25 2.75
CA ILE A 180 21.47 16.59 1.61
C ILE A 180 21.39 18.08 1.28
N TRP A 181 20.19 18.68 1.34
CA TRP A 181 19.92 20.02 0.85
C TRP A 181 19.68 21.05 1.97
N GLY A 182 19.66 20.62 3.22
CA GLY A 182 19.34 21.45 4.37
C GLY A 182 17.84 21.50 4.64
N PRO A 183 17.42 21.96 5.83
CA PRO A 183 16.01 22.08 6.19
C PRO A 183 15.32 23.10 5.27
N ASP A 184 14.05 22.83 4.95
CA ASP A 184 13.20 23.77 4.21
C ASP A 184 13.19 25.14 4.92
N ALA A 185 13.63 26.18 4.22
CA ALA A 185 13.72 27.56 4.72
C ALA A 185 12.35 28.27 4.75
#